data_AF-A0A7R9TRV3-F1
#
_entry.id   AF-A0A7R9TRV3-F1
#
_cell.length_a   1.000
_cell.length_b   1.000
_cell.length_c   1.000
_cell.angle_alpha   90.00
_cell.angle_beta   90.00
_cell.angle_gamma   90.00
#
_symmetry.space_group_name_H-M   'P 1'
#
loop_
_entity.id
_entity.type
_entity.pdbx_description
1 polymer ?
#
loop_
_entity_poly.entity_id
_entity_poly.type
_entity_poly.pdbx_seq_one_letter_code
_entity_poly.pdbx_strand_id
1 'polypeptide(L)'
;EALAASGEPSSRRAGELAALAIHLSLERAARGASCSADSAVFAAGLPDDPSVPLVWPEERLVTLRGTAAGRSIGRQRHFVAALHANVLLALDANADTGSGGAQDEAVVSLEDFAWAVGVIESRAVASAGGGPLAMIPIAEYANHSAAPSCELAMGAAGD
;
A
#
# COMPACT_ATOMS: atom_id res chain seq x y z
N GLU A 1 15.82 -3.89 -6.53
CA GLU A 1 15.30 -4.24 -7.88
C GLU A 1 14.49 -5.53 -7.73
N ALA A 2 13.25 -5.70 -8.18
CA ALA A 2 12.45 -4.97 -9.14
C ALA A 2 10.95 -5.19 -8.83
N LEU A 3 10.22 -4.11 -8.53
CA LEU A 3 8.79 -3.99 -8.87
C LEU A 3 8.59 -3.15 -10.15
N ALA A 4 9.69 -2.76 -10.80
CA ALA A 4 9.70 -1.81 -11.91
C ALA A 4 10.06 -2.44 -13.28
N ALA A 5 9.79 -3.74 -13.47
CA ALA A 5 9.92 -4.37 -14.78
C ALA A 5 8.66 -5.18 -15.13
N SER A 6 7.78 -4.55 -15.93
CA SER A 6 6.85 -5.21 -16.87
C SER A 6 6.03 -6.40 -16.37
N GLY A 7 4.88 -6.13 -15.76
CA GLY A 7 3.85 -7.13 -15.54
C GLY A 7 2.84 -6.61 -14.52
N GLU A 8 1.56 -6.76 -14.78
CA GLU A 8 0.57 -6.58 -13.72
C GLU A 8 0.92 -7.52 -12.57
N PRO A 9 0.80 -7.09 -11.30
CA PRO A 9 1.06 -7.96 -10.17
C PRO A 9 0.19 -9.21 -10.30
N SER A 10 0.72 -10.37 -9.89
CA SER A 10 -0.07 -11.60 -9.83
C SER A 10 -1.36 -11.34 -9.04
N SER A 11 -2.44 -12.05 -9.37
CA SER A 11 -3.74 -11.87 -8.68
C SER A 11 -3.61 -11.96 -7.15
N ARG A 12 -2.76 -12.88 -6.67
CA ARG A 12 -2.39 -12.99 -5.26
C ARG A 12 -1.75 -11.71 -4.73
N ARG A 13 -0.76 -11.17 -5.43
CA ARG A 13 -0.05 -9.96 -5.00
C ARG A 13 -0.95 -8.72 -5.01
N ALA A 14 -1.83 -8.61 -6.00
CA ALA A 14 -2.84 -7.56 -6.05
C ALA A 14 -3.81 -7.65 -4.86
N GLY A 15 -4.23 -8.88 -4.49
CA GLY A 15 -5.05 -9.12 -3.30
C GLY A 15 -4.35 -8.77 -1.99
N GLU A 16 -3.08 -9.16 -1.83
CA GLU A 16 -2.25 -8.81 -0.65
C GLU A 16 -2.09 -7.29 -0.52
N LEU A 17 -1.79 -6.60 -1.62
CA LEU A 17 -1.69 -5.15 -1.66
C LEU A 17 -3.01 -4.48 -1.30
N ALA A 18 -4.13 -4.94 -1.89
CA ALA A 18 -5.45 -4.40 -1.62
C ALA A 18 -5.85 -4.56 -0.15
N ALA A 19 -5.67 -5.74 0.44
CA ALA A 19 -5.99 -6.00 1.84
C ALA A 19 -5.19 -5.10 2.78
N LEU A 20 -3.88 -4.96 2.55
CA LEU A 20 -3.02 -4.12 3.37
C LEU A 20 -3.35 -2.62 3.18
N ALA A 21 -3.69 -2.20 1.96
CA ALA A 21 -4.08 -0.82 1.66
C ALA A 21 -5.40 -0.45 2.33
N ILE A 22 -6.41 -1.34 2.31
CA ILE A 22 -7.67 -1.14 3.04
C ILE A 22 -7.39 -1.00 4.54
N HIS A 23 -6.62 -1.93 5.11
CA HIS A 23 -6.30 -1.89 6.53
C HIS A 23 -5.62 -0.58 6.93
N LEU A 24 -4.57 -0.15 6.22
CA LEU A 24 -3.89 1.11 6.49
C LEU A 24 -4.80 2.33 6.30
N SER A 25 -5.67 2.31 5.29
CA SER A 25 -6.62 3.40 5.06
C SER A 25 -7.63 3.52 6.20
N LEU A 26 -8.15 2.39 6.68
CA LEU A 26 -9.04 2.35 7.84
C LEU A 26 -8.32 2.82 9.11
N GLU A 27 -7.09 2.35 9.37
CA GLU A 27 -6.30 2.80 10.53
C GLU A 27 -6.02 4.31 10.48
N ARG A 28 -5.73 4.87 9.30
CA ARG A 28 -5.57 6.32 9.08
C ARG A 28 -6.87 7.09 9.32
N ALA A 29 -8.00 6.57 8.84
CA ALA A 29 -9.32 7.19 8.97
C ALA A 29 -9.88 7.09 10.41
N ALA A 30 -9.61 5.98 11.10
CA ALA A 30 -10.27 5.61 12.34
C ALA A 30 -9.88 6.48 13.55
N ARG A 31 -8.80 7.27 13.49
CA ARG A 31 -8.34 8.22 14.54
C ARG A 31 -8.71 7.81 16.00
N GLY A 32 -8.62 6.52 16.36
CA GLY A 32 -9.06 6.01 17.67
C GLY A 32 -9.92 4.73 17.69
N ALA A 33 -10.52 4.28 16.58
CA ALA A 33 -11.31 3.03 16.50
C ALA A 33 -10.54 1.86 15.82
N SER A 34 -9.23 1.87 15.99
CA SER A 34 -8.30 0.89 15.40
C SER A 34 -8.60 -0.55 15.83
N CYS A 35 -8.20 -1.52 15.00
CA CYS A 35 -8.19 -2.94 15.38
C CYS A 35 -7.27 -3.23 16.59
N SER A 36 -6.25 -2.37 16.85
CA SER A 36 -5.39 -2.44 18.04
C SER A 36 -4.69 -1.11 18.35
N ALA A 37 -4.53 -0.75 19.61
CA ALA A 37 -3.82 0.50 19.98
C ALA A 37 -2.42 0.60 19.35
N ASP A 38 -1.72 -0.52 19.19
CA ASP A 38 -0.37 -0.57 18.61
C ASP A 38 -0.36 -0.29 17.10
N SER A 39 -1.31 -0.85 16.34
CA SER A 39 -1.44 -0.56 14.89
C SER A 39 -1.81 0.89 14.64
N ALA A 40 -2.65 1.48 15.50
CA ALA A 40 -3.02 2.88 15.42
C ALA A 40 -1.81 3.81 15.60
N VAL A 41 -0.96 3.51 16.61
CA VAL A 41 0.26 4.29 16.89
C VAL A 41 1.24 4.17 15.74
N PHE A 42 1.41 2.95 15.19
CA PHE A 42 2.25 2.75 14.02
C PHE A 42 1.74 3.54 12.80
N ALA A 43 0.45 3.44 12.50
CA ALA A 43 -0.15 4.13 11.37
C ALA A 43 -0.05 5.66 11.49
N ALA A 44 -0.18 6.20 12.71
CA ALA A 44 0.01 7.61 13.00
C ALA A 44 1.45 8.12 12.81
N GLY A 45 2.45 7.22 12.85
CA GLY A 45 3.85 7.54 12.57
C GLY A 45 4.21 7.57 11.08
N LEU A 46 3.31 7.14 10.20
CA LEU A 46 3.55 7.10 8.76
C LEU A 46 3.48 8.50 8.15
N PRO A 47 4.22 8.76 7.05
CA PRO A 47 4.21 10.06 6.40
C PRO A 47 2.85 10.36 5.76
N ASP A 48 2.37 11.59 5.93
CA ASP A 48 1.16 12.06 5.26
C ASP A 48 1.34 12.21 3.74
N ASP A 49 2.53 12.64 3.30
CA ASP A 49 2.92 12.65 1.90
C ASP A 49 4.07 11.65 1.71
N PRO A 50 3.80 10.41 1.26
CA PRO A 50 4.82 9.40 1.01
C PRO A 50 5.84 9.78 -0.09
N SER A 51 5.76 11.00 -0.67
CA SER A 51 6.69 11.51 -1.68
C SER A 51 6.77 10.60 -2.93
N VAL A 52 5.77 9.74 -3.13
CA VAL A 52 5.67 8.88 -4.30
C VAL A 52 4.82 9.54 -5.39
N PRO A 53 5.20 9.43 -6.67
CA PRO A 53 4.44 10.04 -7.77
C PRO A 53 2.99 9.56 -7.90
N LEU A 54 2.62 8.45 -7.25
CA LEU A 54 1.26 7.93 -7.25
C LEU A 54 0.23 8.95 -6.71
N VAL A 55 0.62 9.72 -5.69
CA VAL A 55 -0.24 10.70 -5.00
C VAL A 55 0.08 12.15 -5.39
N TRP A 56 0.98 12.35 -6.37
CA TRP A 56 1.31 13.70 -6.80
C TRP A 56 0.14 14.34 -7.55
N PRO A 57 -0.01 15.67 -7.43
CA PRO A 57 -0.98 16.40 -8.22
C PRO A 57 -0.56 16.44 -9.69
N GLU A 58 -1.54 16.62 -10.59
CA GLU A 58 -1.34 16.54 -12.04
C GLU A 58 -0.27 17.52 -12.56
N GLU A 59 -0.16 18.70 -11.96
CA GLU A 59 0.81 19.71 -12.38
C GLU A 59 2.24 19.21 -12.17
N ARG A 60 2.48 18.40 -11.13
CA ARG A 60 3.79 17.80 -10.88
C ARG A 60 4.06 16.64 -11.83
N LEU A 61 3.04 15.85 -12.17
CA LEU A 61 3.17 14.73 -13.11
C LEU A 61 3.43 15.20 -14.55
N VAL A 62 3.01 16.42 -14.90
CA VAL A 62 3.31 17.03 -16.20
C VAL A 62 4.81 17.04 -16.50
N THR A 63 5.64 17.19 -15.45
CA THR A 63 7.10 17.27 -15.56
C THR A 63 7.73 15.95 -16.01
N LEU A 64 7.00 14.83 -15.87
CA LEU A 64 7.46 13.49 -16.23
C LEU A 64 6.95 13.04 -17.62
N ARG A 65 6.20 13.89 -18.34
CA ARG A 65 5.70 13.56 -19.68
C ARG A 65 6.83 13.20 -20.65
N GLY A 66 6.59 12.16 -21.46
CA GLY A 66 7.59 11.63 -22.41
C GLY A 66 8.66 10.71 -21.79
N THR A 67 8.84 10.72 -20.47
CA THR A 67 9.81 9.84 -19.80
C THR A 67 9.27 8.42 -19.62
N ALA A 68 10.18 7.45 -19.47
CA ALA A 68 9.79 6.08 -19.11
C ALA A 68 9.12 6.03 -17.72
N ALA A 69 9.62 6.83 -16.77
CA ALA A 69 9.04 6.97 -15.44
C ALA A 69 7.58 7.46 -15.50
N GLY A 70 7.30 8.53 -16.25
CA GLY A 70 5.95 9.07 -16.42
C GLY A 70 4.97 8.05 -17.01
N ARG A 71 5.40 7.26 -18.00
CA ARG A 71 4.60 6.15 -18.54
C ARG A 71 4.31 5.07 -17.49
N SER A 72 5.31 4.73 -16.66
CA SER A 72 5.15 3.73 -15.61
C SER A 72 4.19 4.19 -14.53
N ILE A 73 4.34 5.44 -14.07
CA ILE A 73 3.46 6.05 -13.07
C ILE A 73 2.02 6.13 -13.58
N GLY A 74 1.82 6.49 -14.85
CA GLY A 74 0.49 6.51 -15.47
C GLY A 74 -0.19 5.14 -15.42
N ARG A 75 0.53 4.05 -15.75
CA ARG A 75 0.00 2.68 -15.62
C ARG A 75 -0.31 2.32 -14.16
N GLN A 76 0.58 2.70 -13.24
CA GLN A 76 0.39 2.41 -11.81
C GLN A 76 -0.83 3.13 -11.24
N ARG A 77 -1.07 4.40 -11.60
CA ARG A 77 -2.28 5.13 -11.17
C ARG A 77 -3.55 4.50 -11.72
N HIS A 78 -3.55 4.06 -12.98
CA HIS A 78 -4.67 3.34 -13.56
C HIS A 78 -4.93 2.01 -12.84
N PHE A 79 -3.87 1.23 -12.59
CA PHE A 79 -3.97 -0.03 -11.85
C PHE A 79 -4.54 0.18 -10.44
N VAL A 80 -4.06 1.17 -9.69
CA VAL A 80 -4.54 1.45 -8.32
C VAL A 80 -6.01 1.86 -8.33
N ALA A 81 -6.44 2.70 -9.27
CA ALA A 81 -7.84 3.08 -9.41
C ALA A 81 -8.73 1.88 -9.76
N ALA A 82 -8.28 1.01 -10.67
CA ALA A 82 -9.01 -0.22 -11.02
C ALA A 82 -9.07 -1.20 -9.84
N LEU A 83 -7.98 -1.36 -9.10
CA LEU A 83 -7.92 -2.22 -7.91
C LEU A 83 -8.88 -1.74 -6.82
N HIS A 84 -8.91 -0.43 -6.55
CA HIS A 84 -9.84 0.19 -5.61
C HIS A 84 -11.31 -0.05 -6.01
N ALA A 85 -11.66 0.18 -7.28
CA ALA A 85 -12.99 -0.09 -7.78
C ALA A 85 -13.39 -1.57 -7.64
N ASN A 86 -12.48 -2.50 -7.95
CA ASN A 86 -12.72 -3.94 -7.81
C ASN A 86 -12.93 -4.36 -6.35
N VAL A 87 -12.19 -3.77 -5.42
CA VAL A 87 -12.38 -3.99 -3.97
C VAL A 87 -13.78 -3.56 -3.55
N LEU A 88 -14.20 -2.34 -3.93
CA LEU A 88 -15.53 -1.84 -3.57
C LEU A 88 -16.64 -2.72 -4.15
N LEU A 89 -16.52 -3.16 -5.40
CA LEU A 89 -17.45 -4.10 -6.02
C LEU A 89 -17.50 -5.45 -5.27
N ALA A 90 -16.34 -5.96 -4.84
CA ALA A 90 -16.28 -7.21 -4.08
C ALA A 90 -16.88 -7.06 -2.67
N LEU A 91 -16.72 -5.91 -2.02
CA LEU A 91 -17.31 -5.63 -0.71
C LEU A 91 -18.84 -5.50 -0.82
N ASP A 92 -19.33 -4.82 -1.85
CA ASP A 92 -20.76 -4.66 -2.14
C ASP A 92 -21.44 -6.00 -2.46
N ALA A 93 -20.81 -6.83 -3.31
CA ALA A 93 -21.32 -8.17 -3.63
C ALA A 93 -21.41 -9.10 -2.41
N ASN A 94 -20.62 -8.84 -1.36
CA ASN A 94 -20.67 -9.60 -0.11
C ASN A 94 -21.65 -9.00 0.91
N ALA A 95 -22.12 -7.76 0.73
CA ALA A 95 -23.09 -7.10 1.61
C ALA A 95 -24.41 -7.88 1.69
N ASP A 96 -24.84 -8.47 0.57
CA ASP A 96 -26.07 -9.25 0.45
C ASP A 96 -26.00 -10.63 1.15
N THR A 97 -24.82 -11.08 1.59
CA THR A 97 -24.62 -12.41 2.19
C THR A 97 -24.80 -12.44 3.72
N GLY A 98 -25.23 -11.34 4.34
CA GLY A 98 -25.59 -11.31 5.76
C GLY A 98 -24.40 -11.31 6.73
N SER A 99 -23.18 -11.06 6.26
CA SER A 99 -22.02 -10.71 7.11
C SER A 99 -22.08 -9.24 7.57
N GLY A 100 -23.28 -8.76 7.91
CA GLY A 100 -23.64 -7.39 8.25
C GLY A 100 -23.23 -6.96 9.65
N GLY A 101 -21.92 -6.99 9.94
CA GLY A 101 -21.38 -6.57 11.23
C GLY A 101 -20.60 -5.24 11.24
N ALA A 102 -20.18 -4.71 10.09
CA ALA A 102 -19.25 -3.56 10.08
C ALA A 102 -19.30 -2.69 8.80
N GLN A 103 -20.31 -2.87 7.93
CA GLN A 103 -20.31 -2.20 6.62
C GLN A 103 -20.90 -0.79 6.59
N ASP A 104 -21.37 -0.26 7.72
CA ASP A 104 -21.99 1.07 7.75
C ASP A 104 -20.99 2.23 8.00
N GLU A 105 -19.72 1.96 8.31
CA GLU A 105 -18.75 3.02 8.58
C GLU A 105 -17.40 2.78 7.89
N ALA A 106 -17.05 3.74 7.02
CA ALA A 106 -15.80 3.94 6.29
C ALA A 106 -15.60 3.16 4.97
N VAL A 107 -16.33 3.57 3.94
CA VAL A 107 -15.87 3.41 2.56
C VAL A 107 -14.53 4.14 2.40
N VAL A 108 -13.45 3.39 2.16
CA VAL A 108 -12.11 3.94 1.92
C VAL A 108 -12.12 4.77 0.63
N SER A 109 -11.72 6.04 0.71
CA SER A 109 -11.61 6.92 -0.46
C SER A 109 -10.49 6.47 -1.40
N LEU A 110 -10.57 6.81 -2.69
CA LEU A 110 -9.46 6.53 -3.62
C LEU A 110 -8.17 7.25 -3.21
N GLU A 111 -8.29 8.43 -2.60
CA GLU A 111 -7.15 9.21 -2.10
C GLU A 111 -6.44 8.47 -0.96
N ASP A 112 -7.17 8.03 0.06
CA ASP A 112 -6.62 7.26 1.18
C ASP A 112 -6.05 5.92 0.71
N PHE A 113 -6.73 5.25 -0.22
CA PHE A 113 -6.25 4.01 -0.82
C PHE A 113 -4.95 4.22 -1.59
N ALA A 114 -4.86 5.28 -2.40
CA ALA A 114 -3.64 5.61 -3.15
C ALA A 114 -2.50 6.03 -2.22
N TRP A 115 -2.80 6.76 -1.14
CA TRP A 115 -1.84 7.05 -0.07
C TRP A 115 -1.31 5.76 0.55
N ALA A 116 -2.21 4.84 0.93
CA ALA A 116 -1.82 3.58 1.58
C ALA A 116 -0.96 2.73 0.66
N VAL A 117 -1.32 2.60 -0.63
CA VAL A 117 -0.49 1.91 -1.62
C VAL A 117 0.88 2.59 -1.74
N GLY A 118 0.93 3.93 -1.75
CA GLY A 118 2.18 4.69 -1.80
C GLY A 118 3.08 4.44 -0.59
N VAL A 119 2.51 4.35 0.60
CA VAL A 119 3.21 3.95 1.82
C VAL A 119 3.74 2.52 1.71
N ILE A 120 2.90 1.57 1.28
CA ILE A 120 3.27 0.15 1.17
C ILE A 120 4.43 -0.01 0.18
N GLU A 121 4.33 0.57 -1.01
CA GLU A 121 5.36 0.47 -2.04
C GLU A 121 6.70 1.11 -1.62
N SER A 122 6.68 2.08 -0.69
CA SER A 122 7.88 2.76 -0.21
C SER A 122 8.48 2.18 1.08
N ARG A 123 7.69 1.45 1.88
CA ARG A 123 8.07 1.04 3.24
C ARG A 123 7.85 -0.44 3.56
N ALA A 124 6.98 -1.12 2.83
CA ALA A 124 6.77 -2.54 3.06
C ALA A 124 7.98 -3.34 2.61
N VAL A 125 8.26 -4.40 3.35
CA VAL A 125 9.25 -5.41 2.99
C VAL A 125 8.57 -6.64 2.46
N ALA A 126 9.23 -7.35 1.55
CA ALA A 126 8.83 -8.66 1.08
C ALA A 126 10.00 -9.61 1.29
N SER A 127 9.70 -10.82 1.77
CA SER A 127 10.70 -11.88 1.92
C SER A 127 11.32 -12.25 0.56
N ALA A 128 12.61 -12.62 0.58
CA ALA A 128 13.27 -13.22 -0.58
C ALA A 128 12.43 -14.38 -1.13
N GLY A 129 12.13 -14.38 -2.42
CA GLY A 129 11.26 -15.38 -3.06
C GLY A 129 9.78 -14.98 -3.20
N GLY A 130 9.42 -13.73 -2.91
CA GLY A 130 8.05 -13.23 -3.14
C GLY A 130 7.08 -13.58 -2.01
N GLY A 131 7.57 -13.55 -0.77
CA GLY A 131 6.72 -13.67 0.43
C GLY A 131 5.71 -12.52 0.58
N PRO A 132 4.82 -12.62 1.57
CA PRO A 132 3.80 -11.61 1.82
C PRO A 132 4.41 -10.23 2.07
N LEU A 133 3.67 -9.17 1.71
CA LEU A 133 4.01 -7.81 2.14
C LEU A 133 3.88 -7.71 3.66
N ALA A 134 4.90 -7.16 4.30
CA ALA A 134 4.86 -6.83 5.71
C ALA A 134 5.30 -5.39 5.94
N MET A 135 4.56 -4.68 6.79
CA MET A 135 5.00 -3.43 7.40
C MET A 135 5.62 -3.80 8.74
N ILE A 136 6.89 -3.44 8.96
CA ILE A 136 7.62 -3.77 10.19
C ILE A 136 7.92 -2.46 10.91
N PRO A 137 7.30 -2.18 12.07
CA PRO A 137 7.57 -0.96 12.83
C PRO A 137 9.05 -0.78 13.13
N ILE A 138 9.50 0.48 13.17
CA ILE A 138 10.88 0.94 13.31
C ILE A 138 11.76 0.65 12.08
N ALA A 139 11.63 -0.51 11.43
CA ALA A 139 12.45 -0.87 10.28
C ALA A 139 12.19 0.02 9.05
N GLU A 140 10.97 0.56 8.92
CA GLU A 140 10.57 1.47 7.85
C GLU A 140 11.29 2.82 7.87
N TYR A 141 11.95 3.19 8.97
CA TYR A 141 12.75 4.42 9.05
C TYR A 141 14.17 4.25 8.51
N ALA A 142 14.60 3.02 8.24
CA ALA A 142 15.88 2.78 7.60
C ALA A 142 15.86 3.33 6.17
N ASN A 143 16.74 4.28 5.88
CA ASN A 143 16.87 4.82 4.53
C ASN A 143 17.69 3.90 3.63
N HIS A 144 17.36 3.90 2.35
CA HIS A 144 18.18 3.24 1.34
C HIS A 144 19.46 4.04 1.06
N SER A 145 20.58 3.33 0.87
CA SER A 145 21.86 3.88 0.43
C SER A 145 22.45 3.00 -0.66
N ALA A 146 23.09 3.60 -1.65
CA ALA A 146 23.85 2.87 -2.67
C ALA A 146 25.05 2.10 -2.08
N ALA A 147 25.53 2.50 -0.90
CA ALA A 147 26.50 1.79 -0.09
C ALA A 147 25.83 1.44 1.26
N PRO A 148 25.03 0.36 1.32
CA PRO A 148 24.31 0.01 2.53
C PRO A 148 25.29 -0.43 3.64
N SER A 149 25.02 -0.01 4.87
CA SER A 149 25.76 -0.44 6.06
C SER A 149 24.99 -1.49 6.89
N CYS A 150 23.77 -1.81 6.48
CA CYS A 150 22.90 -2.80 7.12
C CYS A 150 21.93 -3.39 6.10
N GLU A 151 21.43 -4.59 6.40
CA GLU A 151 20.34 -5.22 5.67
C GLU A 151 19.36 -5.85 6.67
N LEU A 152 18.08 -5.90 6.30
CA LEU A 152 17.09 -6.63 7.08
C LEU A 152 17.19 -8.11 6.74
N ALA A 153 17.78 -8.90 7.63
CA ALA A 153 17.80 -10.35 7.51
C ALA A 153 16.57 -10.95 8.20
N MET A 154 15.82 -11.78 7.48
CA MET A 154 14.86 -12.66 8.14
C MET A 154 15.61 -13.89 8.64
N GLY A 155 15.66 -14.07 9.95
CA GLY A 155 16.12 -15.34 10.51
C GLY A 155 15.17 -16.46 10.11
N ALA A 156 15.69 -17.63 9.76
CA ALA A 156 14.87 -18.84 9.87
C ALA A 156 14.44 -18.93 11.34
N ALA A 157 13.14 -18.98 11.59
CA ALA A 157 12.66 -19.32 12.93
C ALA A 157 13.30 -20.66 13.28
N GLY A 158 14.22 -20.65 14.24
CA GLY A 158 14.83 -21.88 14.73
C GLY A 158 13.73 -22.76 15.34
N ASP A 159 13.71 -24.03 14.94
CA ASP A 159 12.89 -25.07 15.55
C ASP A 159 13.17 -25.22 17.06
#